data_AF-A0A6B2LU44-F1
#
_entry.id   AF-A0A6B2LU44-F1
#
_cell.length_a   1.000
_cell.length_b   1.000
_cell.length_c   1.000
_cell.angle_alpha   90.00
_cell.angle_beta   90.00
_cell.angle_gamma   90.00
#
_symmetry.space_group_name_H-M   'P 1'
#
loop_
_entity.id
_entity.type
_entity.pdbx_description
1 polymer ?
#
loop_
_entity_poly.entity_id
_entity_poly.type
_entity_poly.pdbx_seq_one_letter_code
_entity_poly.pdbx_strand_id
1 'polypeptide(L)'
;MLFPVGNIRVSSCKDSTLVIGVVGGTVIMENCERTRLIVACRDIQISNSFNCHINLYCTQPPLLIKENRNLTFGPYNTHYPSLGKHLTTCGLDPTT
;
A
#
# COMPACT_ATOMS: atom_id res chain seq x y z
N MET A 1 12.78 1.77 2.51
CA MET A 1 13.24 0.37 2.63
C MET A 1 12.52 -0.44 1.56
N LEU A 2 13.23 -1.02 0.59
CA LEU A 2 12.66 -1.73 -0.58
C LEU A 2 12.98 -3.23 -0.50
N PHE A 3 12.64 -3.88 0.62
CA PHE A 3 12.81 -5.33 0.83
C PHE A 3 11.45 -5.98 1.16
N PRO A 4 11.29 -7.31 0.98
CA PRO A 4 10.08 -8.03 1.39
C PRO A 4 9.87 -7.92 2.90
N VAL A 5 9.05 -6.96 3.32
CA VAL A 5 8.63 -6.81 4.71
C VAL A 5 7.37 -7.65 4.92
N GLY A 6 7.30 -8.36 6.05
CA GLY A 6 6.16 -9.20 6.39
C GLY A 6 4.89 -8.38 6.51
N ASN A 7 4.84 -7.44 7.45
CA ASN A 7 3.71 -6.53 7.63
C ASN A 7 4.23 -5.10 7.80
N ILE A 8 3.47 -4.12 7.29
CA ILE A 8 3.80 -2.71 7.47
C ILE A 8 2.61 -2.00 8.08
N ARG A 9 2.88 -1.15 9.07
CA ARG A 9 1.89 -0.26 9.65
C ARG A 9 2.29 1.18 9.42
N VAL A 10 1.40 1.92 8.76
CA VAL A 10 1.49 3.35 8.51
C VAL A 10 0.46 4.03 9.41
N SER A 11 0.91 4.67 10.48
CA SER A 11 0.01 5.28 11.46
C SER A 11 0.37 6.74 11.73
N SER A 12 -0.65 7.60 11.83
CA SER A 12 -0.49 9.00 12.21
C SER A 12 0.40 9.80 11.24
N CYS A 13 0.36 9.48 9.95
CA CYS A 13 1.06 10.23 8.92
C CYS A 13 0.21 11.41 8.42
N LYS A 14 0.85 12.57 8.26
CA LYS A 14 0.20 13.80 7.81
C LYS A 14 1.08 14.52 6.79
N ASP A 15 0.46 15.00 5.71
CA ASP A 15 1.15 15.75 4.64
C ASP A 15 2.40 15.02 4.10
N SER A 16 2.31 13.70 3.97
CA SER A 16 3.46 12.83 3.67
C SER A 16 3.22 11.99 2.42
N THR A 17 4.29 11.70 1.68
CA THR A 17 4.26 10.72 0.58
C THR A 17 5.09 9.51 0.98
N LEU A 18 4.43 8.37 1.14
CA LEU A 18 5.04 7.10 1.48
C LEU A 18 5.15 6.24 0.23
N VAL A 19 6.39 5.93 -0.14
CA VAL A 19 6.70 4.99 -1.21
C VAL A 19 7.23 3.71 -0.58
N ILE A 20 6.43 2.66 -0.73
CA ILE A 20 6.73 1.32 -0.26
C ILE A 20 6.87 0.45 -1.52
N GLY A 21 7.85 -0.44 -1.50
CA GLY A 21 8.02 -1.44 -2.56
C GLY A 21 6.96 -2.53 -2.46
N VAL A 22 7.43 -3.77 -2.55
CA VAL A 22 6.59 -4.95 -2.42
C VAL A 22 6.56 -5.44 -0.97
N VAL A 23 5.36 -5.74 -0.48
CA VAL A 23 5.08 -6.25 0.86
C VAL A 23 4.46 -7.63 0.73
N GLY A 24 5.11 -8.65 1.30
CA GLY A 24 4.62 -10.03 1.20
C GLY A 24 3.39 -10.34 2.06
N GLY A 25 3.07 -9.47 3.03
CA GLY A 25 1.87 -9.60 3.87
C GLY A 25 1.01 -8.35 3.84
N THR A 26 0.56 -7.92 5.03
CA THR A 26 -0.50 -6.93 5.17
C THR A 26 0.03 -5.53 5.41
N VAL A 27 -0.53 -4.55 4.70
CA VAL A 27 -0.31 -3.12 4.94
C VAL A 27 -1.48 -2.56 5.74
N ILE A 28 -1.20 -1.90 6.86
CA ILE A 28 -2.22 -1.31 7.73
C ILE A 28 -2.01 0.20 7.77
N MET A 29 -2.96 0.96 7.23
CA MET A 29 -2.99 2.42 7.25
C MET A 29 -4.02 2.89 8.28
N GLU A 30 -3.59 3.65 9.28
CA GLU A 30 -4.46 4.16 10.32
C GLU A 30 -4.20 5.64 10.62
N ASN A 31 -5.27 6.42 10.82
CA ASN A 31 -5.17 7.80 11.27
C ASN A 31 -4.29 8.68 10.37
N CYS A 32 -4.41 8.55 9.05
CA CYS A 32 -3.59 9.27 8.09
C CYS A 32 -4.37 10.41 7.42
N GLU A 33 -3.72 11.56 7.21
CA GLU A 33 -4.35 12.77 6.67
C GLU A 33 -3.50 13.36 5.53
N ARG A 34 -4.12 13.73 4.40
CA ARG A 34 -3.42 14.32 3.23
C ARG A 34 -2.16 13.56 2.83
N THR A 35 -2.26 12.24 2.85
CA THR A 35 -1.13 11.34 2.66
C THR A 35 -1.26 10.59 1.34
N ARG A 36 -0.15 10.47 0.62
CA ARG A 36 -0.06 9.66 -0.59
C ARG A 36 0.69 8.38 -0.29
N LEU A 37 0.04 7.23 -0.47
CA LEU A 37 0.62 5.91 -0.26
C LEU A 37 0.79 5.21 -1.59
N ILE A 38 2.01 4.77 -1.90
CA ILE A 38 2.30 3.96 -3.09
C ILE A 38 2.87 2.63 -2.61
N VAL A 39 2.17 1.52 -2.84
CA VAL A 39 2.57 0.20 -2.30
C VAL A 39 2.07 -0.97 -3.15
N ALA A 40 2.88 -2.02 -3.28
CA ALA A 40 2.42 -3.32 -3.75
C ALA A 40 2.38 -4.28 -2.56
N CYS A 41 1.24 -4.92 -2.29
CA CYS A 41 1.06 -5.78 -1.14
C CYS A 41 0.09 -6.93 -1.42
N ARG A 42 0.02 -7.93 -0.53
CA ARG A 42 -1.02 -8.96 -0.63
C ARG A 42 -2.38 -8.39 -0.25
N ASP A 43 -2.43 -7.79 0.93
CA ASP A 43 -3.64 -7.30 1.58
C ASP A 43 -3.39 -5.89 2.15
N ILE A 44 -4.38 -5.01 2.10
CA ILE A 44 -4.31 -3.68 2.72
C ILE A 44 -5.56 -3.38 3.54
N GLN A 45 -5.36 -2.78 4.71
CA GLN A 45 -6.40 -2.32 5.62
C GLN A 45 -6.24 -0.82 5.86
N ILE A 46 -7.30 -0.04 5.64
CA ILE A 46 -7.28 1.42 5.81
C ILE A 46 -8.34 1.82 6.82
N SER A 47 -7.97 2.64 7.80
CA SER A 47 -8.87 3.11 8.84
C SER A 47 -8.62 4.55 9.27
N ASN A 48 -9.70 5.24 9.64
CA ASN A 48 -9.68 6.62 10.15
C ASN A 48 -8.84 7.58 9.29
N SER A 49 -8.90 7.45 7.96
CA SER A 49 -8.03 8.20 7.05
C SER A 49 -8.81 9.22 6.21
N PHE A 50 -8.22 10.41 6.02
CA PHE A 50 -8.86 11.57 5.37
C PHE A 50 -8.02 12.15 4.24
N ASN A 51 -8.64 12.37 3.07
CA ASN A 51 -8.02 13.01 1.90
C ASN A 51 -6.71 12.32 1.47
N CYS A 52 -6.73 10.99 1.37
CA CYS A 52 -5.55 10.20 1.06
C CYS A 52 -5.62 9.64 -0.38
N HIS A 53 -4.47 9.61 -1.04
CA HIS A 53 -4.31 9.02 -2.37
C HIS A 53 -3.54 7.71 -2.27
N ILE A 54 -4.16 6.59 -2.58
CA ILE A 54 -3.56 5.26 -2.50
C ILE A 54 -3.35 4.72 -3.91
N ASN A 55 -2.09 4.60 -4.32
CA ASN A 55 -1.69 3.91 -5.53
C ASN A 55 -1.23 2.51 -5.15
N LEU A 56 -2.08 1.51 -5.36
CA LEU A 56 -1.83 0.16 -4.90
C LEU A 56 -1.88 -0.89 -6.00
N TYR A 57 -1.10 -1.95 -5.78
CA TYR A 57 -1.30 -3.25 -6.38
C TYR A 57 -1.57 -4.21 -5.23
N CYS A 58 -2.72 -4.90 -5.26
CA CYS A 58 -3.08 -5.88 -4.26
C CYS A 58 -3.73 -7.11 -4.89
N THR A 59 -3.38 -8.29 -4.39
CA THR A 59 -3.98 -9.56 -4.83
C THR A 59 -5.34 -9.78 -4.20
N GLN A 60 -5.54 -9.31 -2.96
CA GLN A 60 -6.84 -9.32 -2.30
C GLN A 60 -7.49 -7.93 -2.35
N PRO A 61 -8.84 -7.85 -2.28
CA PRO A 61 -9.53 -6.58 -2.23
C PRO A 61 -9.10 -5.72 -1.03
N PRO A 62 -8.90 -4.40 -1.20
CA PRO A 62 -8.55 -3.51 -0.09
C PRO A 62 -9.69 -3.41 0.92
N LEU A 63 -9.36 -3.53 2.20
CA LEU A 63 -10.33 -3.45 3.30
C LEU A 63 -10.38 -2.03 3.86
N LEU A 64 -11.56 -1.40 3.76
CA LEU A 64 -11.85 -0.13 4.40
C LEU A 64 -12.58 -0.38 5.72
N ILE A 65 -11.95 0.01 6.82
CA ILE A 65 -12.44 -0.23 8.18
C ILE A 65 -12.66 1.13 8.84
N LYS A 66 -13.69 1.25 9.69
CA LYS A 66 -14.05 2.50 10.37
C LYS A 66 -14.38 3.63 9.37
N GLU A 67 -14.40 4.88 9.85
CA GLU A 67 -14.64 6.03 8.99
C GLU A 67 -13.43 6.32 8.10
N ASN A 68 -13.69 6.51 6.82
CA ASN A 68 -12.72 6.99 5.85
C ASN A 68 -13.39 8.02 4.96
N ARG A 69 -12.67 9.09 4.57
CA ARG A 69 -13.26 10.20 3.81
C ARG A 69 -12.30 10.67 2.73
N ASN A 70 -12.83 10.94 1.53
CA ASN A 70 -12.06 11.42 0.38
C ASN A 70 -10.84 10.55 0.07
N LEU A 71 -11.01 9.22 0.08
CA LEU A 71 -9.97 8.30 -0.37
C LEU A 71 -10.02 8.18 -1.89
N THR A 72 -8.87 8.34 -2.55
CA THR A 72 -8.72 8.13 -3.99
C THR A 72 -7.83 6.92 -4.22
N PHE A 73 -8.29 5.97 -5.02
CA PHE A 73 -7.53 4.79 -5.40
C PHE A 73 -7.04 4.88 -6.83
N GLY A 74 -5.81 4.45 -7.07
CA GLY A 74 -5.22 4.35 -8.39
C GLY A 74 -4.34 3.11 -8.52
N PRO A 75 -3.99 2.70 -9.76
CA PRO A 75 -3.08 1.60 -9.97
C PRO A 75 -1.68 1.95 -9.44
N TYR A 76 -0.93 0.92 -9.02
CA TYR A 76 0.48 1.06 -8.71
C TYR A 76 1.23 1.62 -9.93
N ASN A 77 1.92 2.74 -9.75
CA ASN A 77 2.48 3.54 -10.84
C ASN A 77 4.00 3.73 -10.74
N THR A 78 4.67 2.93 -9.91
CA THR A 78 6.11 3.01 -9.72
C THR A 78 6.76 1.79 -10.38
N HIS A 79 7.82 2.01 -11.15
CA HIS A 79 8.64 0.93 -11.70
C HIS A 79 10.07 1.10 -11.19
N TYR A 80 10.66 0.02 -10.69
CA TYR A 80 12.07 -0.02 -10.33
C TYR A 80 12.70 -1.35 -10.78
N PRO A 81 14.02 -1.41 -11.07
CA PRO A 81 14.63 -2.56 -11.74
C PRO A 81 14.48 -3.91 -11.02
N SER A 82 14.39 -3.90 -9.69
CA SER A 82 14.18 -5.11 -8.88
C SER A 82 12.71 -5.42 -8.57
N LEU A 83 11.75 -4.68 -9.14
CA LEU A 83 10.32 -4.84 -8.86
C LEU A 83 9.83 -6.24 -9.22
N GLY A 84 10.14 -6.73 -10.43
CA GLY A 84 9.74 -8.08 -10.87
C GLY A 84 10.25 -9.16 -9.92
N LYS A 85 11.53 -9.11 -9.55
CA LYS A 85 12.10 -10.06 -8.56
C LYS A 85 11.40 -9.99 -7.21
N HIS A 86 11.07 -8.79 -6.72
CA HIS A 86 10.39 -8.63 -5.43
C HIS A 86 8.94 -9.13 -5.49
N LEU A 87 8.22 -8.90 -6.60
CA LEU A 87 6.87 -9.44 -6.81
C LEU A 87 6.89 -10.97 -6.80
N THR A 88 7.78 -11.60 -7.56
CA THR A 88 7.93 -13.06 -7.57
C THR A 88 8.34 -13.60 -6.20
N THR A 89 9.27 -12.93 -5.50
CA THR A 89 9.69 -13.34 -4.14
C THR A 89 8.55 -13.27 -3.13
N CYS A 90 7.62 -12.33 -3.30
CA CYS A 90 6.45 -12.16 -2.44
C CYS A 90 5.22 -12.95 -2.92
N GLY A 91 5.28 -13.68 -4.03
CA GLY A 91 4.14 -14.40 -4.59
C GLY A 91 3.04 -13.49 -5.12
N LEU A 92 3.39 -12.27 -5.54
CA LEU A 92 2.49 -11.22 -6.03
C LEU A 92 2.61 -11.04 -7.56
N ASP A 93 2.87 -12.14 -8.28
CA ASP A 93 3.07 -12.10 -9.72
C ASP A 93 1.76 -11.75 -10.45
N PRO A 94 1.69 -10.64 -11.22
CA PRO A 94 0.50 -10.25 -11.96
C PRO A 94 0.18 -11.18 -13.15
N THR A 95 1.03 -12.17 -13.43
CA THR A 95 0.95 -13.03 -14.62
C THR A 95 0.42 -14.44 -14.35
N THR A 96 -0.02 -14.76 -13.12
CA THR A 96 -0.60 -16.07 -12.76
C THR A 96 -2.12 -16.00 -12.59
#